data_AF-A0A820CBW4-F1
#
_entry.id   AF-A0A820CBW4-F1
#
_cell.length_a   1.000
_cell.length_b   1.000
_cell.length_c   1.000
_cell.angle_alpha   90.00
_cell.angle_beta   90.00
_cell.angle_gamma   90.00
#
_symmetry.space_group_name_H-M   'P 1'
#
loop_
_entity.id
_entity.type
_entity.pdbx_description
1 polymer ?
#
loop_
_entity_poly.entity_id
_entity_poly.type
_entity_poly.pdbx_seq_one_letter_code
_entity_poly.pdbx_strand_id
1 'polypeptide(L)'
;RDVAYAHIAALERITNTNQRYLISAPSSWSQQQILDIVHESTTIPTNIKNTTPIGIKGQQLPEHFNIDSSKAENELGVTYIPFKKTIEDLIIQFSKLQHLQKH
;
A
#
# COMPACT_ATOMS: atom_id res chain seq x y z
N ARG A 1 -5.21 -0.69 5.96
CA ARG A 1 -5.44 -0.13 7.32
C ARG A 1 -6.06 1.25 7.21
N ASP A 2 -5.48 2.14 6.40
CA ASP A 2 -5.93 3.53 6.21
C ASP A 2 -7.38 3.64 5.73
N VAL A 3 -7.80 2.74 4.82
CA VAL A 3 -9.20 2.64 4.39
C VAL A 3 -10.15 2.42 5.58
N ALA A 4 -9.83 1.51 6.50
CA ALA A 4 -10.67 1.25 7.67
C ALA A 4 -10.71 2.45 8.63
N TYR A 5 -9.56 3.10 8.83
CA TYR A 5 -9.51 4.35 9.59
C TYR A 5 -10.40 5.43 8.97
N ALA A 6 -10.36 5.60 7.65
CA ALA A 6 -11.20 6.57 6.94
C ALA A 6 -12.70 6.28 7.12
N HIS A 7 -13.12 5.00 7.16
CA HIS A 7 -14.51 4.63 7.44
C HIS A 7 -14.95 5.07 8.84
N ILE A 8 -14.11 4.85 9.86
CA ILE A 8 -14.41 5.26 11.24
C ILE A 8 -14.42 6.79 11.35
N ALA A 9 -13.39 7.45 10.81
CA ALA A 9 -13.29 8.91 10.82
C ALA A 9 -14.46 9.59 10.12
N ALA A 10 -14.98 9.00 9.04
CA ALA A 10 -16.13 9.53 8.32
C ALA A 10 -17.41 9.52 9.17
N LEU A 11 -17.55 8.56 10.09
CA LEU A 11 -18.69 8.50 11.03
C LEU A 11 -18.50 9.46 12.20
N GLU A 12 -17.28 9.59 12.70
CA GLU A 12 -17.00 10.35 13.93
C GLU A 12 -16.81 11.85 13.72
N ARG A 13 -16.23 12.25 12.59
CA ARG A 13 -15.74 13.63 12.37
C ARG A 13 -16.61 14.44 11.43
N ILE A 14 -17.41 13.78 10.59
CA ILE A 14 -18.17 14.47 9.55
C ILE A 14 -19.57 14.76 10.04
N THR A 15 -19.86 16.04 10.23
CA THR A 15 -21.17 16.53 10.65
C THR A 15 -22.13 16.75 9.48
N ASN A 16 -21.60 16.86 8.25
CA ASN A 16 -22.37 17.14 7.04
C ASN A 16 -22.67 15.84 6.30
N THR A 17 -23.94 15.59 5.96
CA THR A 17 -24.32 14.41 5.17
C THR A 17 -23.86 14.55 3.71
N ASN A 18 -23.86 13.43 2.97
CA ASN A 18 -23.61 13.36 1.52
C ASN A 18 -22.19 13.72 1.04
N GLN A 19 -21.16 13.52 1.87
CA GLN A 19 -19.77 13.68 1.43
C GLN A 19 -19.24 12.41 0.74
N ARG A 20 -18.35 12.62 -0.23
CA ARG A 20 -17.55 11.57 -0.88
C ARG A 20 -16.08 11.84 -0.63
N TYR A 21 -15.34 10.80 -0.27
CA TYR A 21 -13.91 10.86 -0.01
C TYR A 21 -13.19 9.87 -0.90
N LEU A 22 -12.17 10.35 -1.61
CA LEU A 22 -11.24 9.50 -2.33
C LEU A 22 -10.16 9.04 -1.35
N ILE A 23 -10.14 7.74 -1.03
CA ILE A 23 -9.15 7.16 -0.13
C ILE A 23 -8.07 6.49 -0.98
N SER A 24 -7.06 7.26 -1.35
CA SER A 24 -5.92 6.80 -2.14
C SER A 24 -4.69 7.59 -1.72
N ALA A 25 -3.59 6.88 -1.45
CA ALA A 25 -2.31 7.54 -1.25
C ALA A 25 -1.92 8.33 -2.52
N PRO A 26 -1.26 9.49 -2.42
CA PRO A 26 -0.83 10.32 -3.55
C PRO A 26 0.42 9.74 -4.24
N SER A 27 0.44 8.43 -4.47
CA SER A 27 1.52 7.72 -5.12
C SER A 27 0.96 6.67 -6.07
N SER A 28 1.46 6.68 -7.30
CA SER A 28 1.12 5.66 -8.29
C SER A 28 2.15 4.55 -8.27
N TRP A 29 1.75 3.36 -8.74
CA TRP A 29 2.60 2.18 -8.67
C TRP A 29 2.52 1.29 -9.92
N SER A 30 3.58 0.53 -10.18
CA SER A 30 3.66 -0.53 -11.19
C SER A 30 3.97 -1.88 -10.55
N GLN A 31 3.72 -2.96 -11.29
CA GLN A 31 4.14 -4.31 -10.89
C GLN A 31 5.67 -4.37 -10.69
N GLN A 32 6.45 -3.68 -11.53
CA GLN A 32 7.90 -3.64 -11.37
C GLN A 32 8.33 -3.01 -10.05
N GLN A 33 7.67 -1.95 -9.59
CA GLN A 33 7.99 -1.35 -8.29
C GLN A 33 7.73 -2.30 -7.12
N ILE A 34 6.76 -3.21 -7.24
CA ILE A 34 6.56 -4.28 -6.24
C ILE A 34 7.78 -5.22 -6.25
N LEU A 35 8.24 -5.67 -7.42
CA LEU A 35 9.43 -6.53 -7.53
C LEU A 35 10.66 -5.84 -6.93
N ASP A 36 10.86 -4.56 -7.26
CA ASP A 36 11.96 -3.76 -6.72
C ASP A 36 11.89 -3.66 -5.19
N ILE A 37 10.70 -3.41 -4.62
CA ILE A 37 10.48 -3.43 -3.16
C ILE A 37 10.85 -4.79 -2.56
N VAL A 38 10.45 -5.90 -3.19
CA VAL A 38 10.77 -7.25 -2.69
C VAL A 38 12.28 -7.46 -2.59
N HIS A 39 13.01 -7.14 -3.66
CA HIS A 39 14.45 -7.37 -3.71
C HIS A 39 15.23 -6.42 -2.80
N GLU A 40 14.83 -5.15 -2.73
CA GLU A 40 15.49 -4.11 -1.93
C GLU A 40 15.11 -4.10 -0.44
N SER A 41 13.99 -4.72 -0.05
CA SER A 41 13.56 -4.78 1.34
C SER A 41 14.55 -5.53 2.21
N THR A 42 14.94 -4.98 3.35
CA THR A 42 15.79 -5.67 4.33
C THR A 42 15.00 -6.63 5.23
N THR A 43 13.66 -6.59 5.18
CA THR A 43 12.78 -7.35 6.07
C THR A 43 12.12 -8.56 5.41
N ILE A 44 12.06 -8.59 4.07
CA ILE A 44 11.44 -9.71 3.34
C ILE A 44 12.41 -10.91 3.33
N PRO A 45 11.94 -12.13 3.70
CA PRO A 45 12.76 -13.33 3.74
C PRO A 45 13.42 -13.69 2.40
N THR A 46 14.68 -14.16 2.46
CA THR A 46 15.49 -14.50 1.27
C THR A 46 14.85 -15.56 0.38
N ASN A 47 14.15 -16.54 0.95
CA ASN A 47 13.45 -17.56 0.16
C ASN A 47 12.35 -16.97 -0.73
N ILE A 48 11.65 -15.93 -0.27
CA ILE A 48 10.65 -15.22 -1.09
C ILE A 48 11.34 -14.46 -2.21
N LYS A 49 12.43 -13.73 -1.91
CA LYS A 49 13.22 -13.01 -2.91
C LYS A 49 13.72 -13.94 -4.02
N ASN A 50 14.25 -15.10 -3.66
CA ASN A 50 14.78 -16.09 -4.61
C ASN A 50 13.74 -16.65 -5.59
N THR A 51 12.46 -16.60 -5.24
CA THR A 51 11.34 -17.09 -6.08
C THR A 51 10.59 -15.96 -6.79
N THR A 52 10.90 -14.71 -6.46
CA THR A 52 10.24 -13.54 -7.02
C THR A 52 10.98 -13.10 -8.28
N PRO A 53 10.27 -12.88 -9.42
CA PRO A 53 10.91 -12.36 -10.64
C PRO A 53 11.67 -11.06 -10.38
N ILE A 54 12.77 -10.84 -11.11
CA ILE A 54 13.54 -9.58 -11.03
C ILE A 54 12.90 -8.51 -11.91
N GLY A 55 12.43 -8.88 -13.11
CA GLY A 55 11.89 -7.94 -14.08
C GLY A 55 12.95 -6.95 -14.61
N ILE A 56 12.55 -5.71 -14.86
CA ILE A 56 13.41 -4.61 -15.33
C ILE A 56 13.59 -3.63 -14.16
N LYS A 57 14.63 -3.82 -13.36
CA LYS A 57 14.88 -3.00 -12.16
C LYS A 57 14.81 -1.51 -12.46
N GLY A 58 14.03 -0.76 -11.68
CA GLY A 58 13.92 0.70 -11.81
C GLY A 58 13.16 1.15 -13.06
N GLN A 59 12.36 0.26 -13.67
CA GLN A 59 11.49 0.65 -14.79
C GLN A 59 10.60 1.82 -14.38
N GLN A 60 10.66 2.88 -15.17
CA GLN A 60 9.85 4.07 -14.96
C GLN A 60 8.37 3.72 -15.05
N LEU A 61 7.60 4.34 -14.17
CA LEU A 61 6.15 4.25 -14.22
C LEU A 61 5.68 4.99 -15.48
N PRO A 62 4.83 4.36 -16.34
CA PRO A 62 4.24 5.07 -17.46
C PRO A 62 3.41 6.27 -16.98
N GLU A 63 3.15 7.19 -17.90
CA GLU A 63 2.29 8.34 -17.64
C GLU A 63 0.91 7.90 -17.15
N HIS A 64 0.42 8.57 -16.11
CA HIS A 64 -0.84 8.27 -15.46
C HIS A 64 -1.41 9.57 -14.86
N PHE A 65 -2.70 9.57 -14.58
CA PHE A 65 -3.35 10.71 -13.94
C PHE A 65 -2.89 10.88 -12.51
N ASN A 66 -2.63 12.12 -12.12
CA ASN A 66 -2.41 12.46 -10.72
C ASN A 66 -3.71 12.29 -9.93
N ILE A 67 -3.57 11.77 -8.72
CA ILE A 67 -4.69 11.60 -7.78
C ILE A 67 -4.59 12.69 -6.72
N ASP A 68 -5.68 13.42 -6.53
CA ASP A 68 -5.84 14.35 -5.42
C ASP A 68 -6.80 13.76 -4.38
N SER A 69 -6.25 13.37 -3.24
CA SER A 69 -6.98 12.88 -2.07
C SER A 69 -6.89 13.84 -0.87
N SER A 70 -6.45 15.08 -1.09
CA SER A 70 -6.22 16.09 -0.04
C SER A 70 -7.46 16.35 0.82
N LYS A 71 -8.66 16.24 0.25
CA LYS A 71 -9.91 16.35 1.01
C LYS A 71 -10.00 15.30 2.13
N ALA A 72 -9.62 14.06 1.86
CA ALA A 72 -9.65 13.00 2.87
C ALA A 72 -8.55 13.20 3.93
N GLU A 73 -7.37 13.69 3.53
CA GLU A 73 -6.30 14.02 4.46
C GLU A 73 -6.74 15.14 5.41
N ASN A 74 -7.34 16.20 4.87
CA ASN A 74 -7.73 17.38 5.63
C ASN A 74 -8.96 17.17 6.51
N GLU A 75 -10.02 16.56 5.97
CA GLU A 75 -11.30 16.45 6.70
C GLU A 75 -11.39 15.17 7.55
N LEU A 76 -10.81 14.06 7.09
CA LEU A 76 -10.83 12.79 7.82
C LEU A 76 -9.55 12.56 8.62
N GLY A 77 -8.51 13.38 8.46
CA GLY A 77 -7.23 13.22 9.16
C GLY A 77 -6.53 11.93 8.77
N VAL A 78 -6.67 11.49 7.51
CA VAL A 78 -6.02 10.27 7.01
C VAL A 78 -4.53 10.56 6.80
N THR A 79 -3.68 9.67 7.31
CA THR A 79 -2.26 9.64 6.97
C THR A 79 -1.98 8.31 6.30
N TYR A 80 -1.63 8.35 5.01
CA TYR A 80 -1.43 7.15 4.22
C TYR A 80 -0.12 6.44 4.56
N ILE A 81 -0.20 5.11 4.73
CA ILE A 81 0.98 4.27 4.89
C ILE A 81 1.73 4.22 3.55
N PRO A 82 3.06 4.46 3.55
CA PRO A 82 3.85 4.41 2.32
C PRO A 82 3.70 3.07 1.57
N PHE A 83 3.65 3.13 0.24
CA PHE A 83 3.45 1.95 -0.61
C PHE A 83 4.42 0.81 -0.28
N LYS A 84 5.72 1.13 -0.13
CA LYS A 84 6.75 0.17 0.32
C LYS A 84 6.35 -0.58 1.58
N LYS A 85 5.94 0.15 2.62
CA LYS A 85 5.56 -0.42 3.92
C LYS A 85 4.31 -1.30 3.81
N THR A 86 3.34 -0.89 2.98
CA THR A 86 2.14 -1.68 2.71
C THR A 86 2.47 -3.04 2.07
N ILE A 87 3.37 -3.05 1.08
CA ILE A 87 3.81 -4.28 0.41
C ILE A 87 4.65 -5.17 1.34
N GLU A 88 5.59 -4.59 2.09
CA GLU A 88 6.42 -5.34 3.05
C GLU A 88 5.56 -6.05 4.11
N ASP A 89 4.61 -5.33 4.73
CA ASP A 89 3.74 -5.90 5.76
C ASP A 89 2.89 -7.06 5.22
N LEU A 90 2.36 -6.92 4.00
CA LEU A 90 1.56 -7.95 3.33
C LEU A 90 2.39 -9.22 3.09
N ILE A 91 3.56 -9.09 2.48
CA ILE A 91 4.42 -10.22 2.14
C ILE A 91 4.89 -10.95 3.40
N ILE A 92 5.27 -10.21 4.44
CA ILE A 92 5.70 -10.79 5.72
C ILE A 92 4.55 -11.59 6.35
N GLN A 93 3.33 -11.06 6.33
CA GLN A 93 2.16 -11.77 6.87
C GLN A 93 1.89 -13.07 6.10
N PHE A 94 1.91 -13.03 4.77
CA PHE A 94 1.68 -14.22 3.94
C PHE A 94 2.78 -15.26 4.08
N SER A 95 4.05 -14.84 4.16
CA SER A 95 5.17 -15.76 4.44
C SER A 95 4.97 -16.50 5.76
N LYS A 96 4.57 -15.81 6.83
CA LYS A 96 4.27 -16.44 8.14
C LYS A 96 3.15 -17.47 8.04
N LEU A 97 2.06 -17.14 7.33
CA LEU A 97 0.93 -18.07 7.16
C LEU A 97 1.31 -19.31 6.34
N GLN A 98 2.12 -19.14 5.29
CA GLN A 98 2.61 -20.25 4.48
C GLN A 98 3.47 -21.22 5.30
N HIS A 99 4.26 -20.71 6.26
CA HIS A 99 5.03 -21.56 7.17
C HIS A 99 4.13 -22.35 8.13
N LEU A 100 3.03 -21.75 8.62
CA LEU A 100 2.08 -22.42 9.51
C LEU A 100 1.29 -23.54 8.83
N GLN A 101 1.00 -23.44 7.53
CA GLN A 101 0.26 -24.47 6.79
C GLN A 101 1.10 -25.70 6.41
N LYS A 102 2.42 -25.65 6.58
CA LYS A 102 3.33 -26.77 6.29
C LYS A 102 3.57 -27.70 7.48
N HIS A 103 2.93 -27.42 8.62
CA HIS A 103 2.96 -28.19 9.86
C HIS A 103 1.54 -28.55 10.29
#